data_AF-A0A2D8EVT0-F1
#
_entry.id   AF-A0A2D8EVT0-F1
#
_cell.length_a   1.000
_cell.length_b   1.000
_cell.length_c   1.000
_cell.angle_alpha   90.00
_cell.angle_beta   90.00
_cell.angle_gamma   90.00
#
_symmetry.space_group_name_H-M   'P 1'
#
loop_
_entity.id
_entity.type
_entity.pdbx_description
1 polymer ?
#
loop_
_entity_poly.entity_id
_entity_poly.type
_entity_poly.pdbx_seq_one_letter_code
_entity_poly.pdbx_strand_id
1 'polypeptide(L)'
;MKKLLPFILFLSPSSAFAEITAKYVTSAQISIDSPYVITNAAPSTYSISGNNVTTSTGTGDSVVTNAIGGLNLGSLSNGVPALVNTNKTVTTAGSAFSLSESYQAGDVTQSAITPSSGIATLPVLGGQTTVISGGTAGNLALTSLSSGIHTCTAGGSGTSCIASTTVQIEID
;
A
#
# COMPACT_ATOMS: atom_id res chain seq x y z
N MET A 1 34.20 64.80 59.89
CA MET A 1 33.94 63.93 58.74
C MET A 1 32.97 62.78 59.10
N LYS A 2 31.76 63.09 59.59
CA LYS A 2 30.76 62.06 60.01
C LYS A 2 29.38 62.21 59.33
N LYS A 3 29.24 63.18 58.41
CA LYS A 3 27.95 63.53 57.77
C LYS A 3 27.74 62.91 56.37
N LEU A 4 28.70 62.11 55.88
CA LEU A 4 28.64 61.47 54.55
C LEU A 4 28.11 60.03 54.58
N LEU A 5 28.02 59.41 55.77
CA LEU A 5 27.53 58.04 55.94
C LEU A 5 26.07 57.82 55.52
N PRO A 6 25.09 58.72 55.81
CA PRO A 6 23.72 58.49 55.35
C PRO A 6 23.57 58.61 53.83
N PHE A 7 24.43 59.39 53.16
CA PHE A 7 24.37 59.58 51.71
C PHE A 7 24.86 58.34 50.94
N ILE A 8 25.85 57.62 51.48
CA ILE A 8 26.33 56.35 50.93
C ILE A 8 25.31 55.22 51.12
N LEU A 9 24.53 55.25 52.21
CA LEU A 9 23.48 54.26 52.47
C LEU A 9 22.23 54.43 51.59
N PHE A 10 21.97 55.65 51.08
CA PHE A 10 20.91 55.92 50.10
C PHE A 10 21.35 55.72 48.63
N LEU A 11 22.65 55.53 48.39
CA LEU A 11 23.21 55.23 47.06
C LEU A 11 23.55 53.75 46.88
N SER A 12 23.32 52.90 47.88
CA SER A 12 23.43 51.45 47.69
C SER A 12 22.33 51.02 46.70
N PRO A 13 22.66 50.45 45.54
CA PRO A 13 21.64 49.95 44.62
C PRO A 13 20.81 48.91 45.36
N SER A 14 19.53 49.19 45.58
CA SER A 14 18.59 48.15 45.95
C SER A 14 18.62 47.14 44.81
N SER A 15 19.13 45.95 45.07
CA SER A 15 19.04 44.84 44.12
C SER A 15 17.55 44.60 43.86
N ALA A 16 17.05 45.11 42.73
CA ALA A 16 15.73 44.77 42.24
C ALA A 16 15.79 43.30 41.83
N PHE A 17 15.18 42.44 42.64
CA PHE A 17 15.02 41.04 42.29
C PHE A 17 13.92 40.98 41.23
N ALA A 18 14.31 40.85 39.97
CA ALA A 18 13.37 40.58 38.90
C ALA A 18 13.04 39.08 38.88
N GLU A 19 11.76 38.73 38.81
CA GLU A 19 11.32 37.34 38.75
C GLU A 19 11.33 36.86 37.30
N ILE A 20 12.15 35.85 37.00
CA ILE A 20 12.22 35.25 35.67
C ILE A 20 11.31 34.02 35.65
N THR A 21 10.19 34.11 34.94
CA THR A 21 9.31 32.97 34.68
C THR A 21 9.58 32.41 33.28
N ALA A 22 10.02 31.16 33.21
CA ALA A 22 10.22 30.45 31.95
C ALA A 22 9.13 29.37 31.75
N LYS A 23 8.34 29.50 30.68
CA LYS A 23 7.30 28.55 30.30
C LYS A 23 7.72 27.78 29.06
N TYR A 24 7.75 26.45 29.18
CA TYR A 24 8.05 25.53 28.09
C TYR A 24 6.78 24.80 27.69
N VAL A 25 6.33 24.98 26.45
CA VAL A 25 5.19 24.25 25.87
C VAL A 25 5.73 23.35 24.77
N THR A 26 5.70 22.04 25.01
CA THR A 26 6.15 21.03 24.05
C THR A 26 4.95 20.37 23.39
N SER A 27 4.92 20.30 22.05
CA SER A 27 3.91 19.59 21.27
C SER A 27 4.53 18.56 20.34
N ALA A 28 3.79 17.48 20.11
CA ALA A 28 4.25 16.27 19.45
C ALA A 28 3.10 15.70 18.62
N GLN A 29 3.30 15.58 17.30
CA GLN A 29 2.34 14.99 16.38
C GLN A 29 3.03 13.92 15.53
N ILE A 30 2.37 12.78 15.43
CA ILE A 30 2.74 11.68 14.54
C ILE A 30 1.58 11.49 13.56
N SER A 31 1.89 11.36 12.28
CA SER A 31 0.94 10.99 11.23
C SER A 31 1.49 9.85 10.40
N ILE A 32 0.61 8.95 9.97
CA ILE A 32 0.94 7.78 9.18
C ILE A 32 0.00 7.70 8.00
N ASP A 33 0.54 7.56 6.79
CA ASP A 33 -0.25 7.27 5.61
C ASP A 33 -0.69 5.80 5.61
N SER A 34 -1.98 5.57 5.40
CA SER A 34 -2.55 4.22 5.32
C SER A 34 -2.07 3.50 4.05
N PRO A 35 -1.61 2.24 4.15
CA PRO A 35 -1.29 1.45 2.97
C PRO A 35 -2.56 1.16 2.17
N TYR A 36 -2.45 1.14 0.84
CA TYR A 36 -3.53 0.66 -0.02
C TYR A 36 -3.01 -0.16 -1.20
N VAL A 37 -3.86 -1.08 -1.66
CA VAL A 37 -3.63 -1.90 -2.85
C VAL A 37 -4.86 -1.78 -3.73
N ILE A 38 -4.66 -1.38 -4.99
CA ILE A 38 -5.69 -1.39 -6.02
C ILE A 38 -5.19 -2.27 -7.15
N THR A 39 -6.00 -3.26 -7.53
CA THR A 39 -5.66 -4.22 -8.58
C THR A 39 -6.80 -4.33 -9.58
N ASN A 40 -6.44 -4.42 -10.85
CA ASN A 40 -7.37 -4.85 -11.89
C ASN A 40 -7.04 -6.29 -12.27
N ALA A 41 -8.02 -7.18 -12.17
CA ALA A 41 -7.87 -8.56 -12.60
C ALA A 41 -7.96 -8.68 -14.13
N ALA A 42 -7.11 -9.51 -14.71
CA ALA A 42 -7.20 -9.88 -16.13
C ALA A 42 -8.37 -10.85 -16.35
N PRO A 43 -9.21 -10.62 -17.37
CA PRO A 43 -10.30 -11.53 -17.71
C PRO A 43 -9.77 -12.80 -18.40
N SER A 44 -10.52 -13.89 -18.28
CA SER A 44 -10.29 -15.07 -19.12
C SER A 44 -10.87 -14.82 -20.51
N THR A 45 -10.11 -15.10 -21.56
CA THR A 45 -10.59 -15.04 -22.95
C THR A 45 -10.19 -16.29 -23.72
N TYR A 46 -11.04 -16.70 -24.64
CA TYR A 46 -10.79 -17.82 -25.53
C TYR A 46 -11.38 -17.50 -26.91
N SER A 47 -10.58 -17.69 -27.95
CA SER A 47 -11.02 -17.54 -29.34
C SER A 47 -10.38 -18.60 -30.22
N ILE A 48 -11.16 -19.07 -31.18
CA ILE A 48 -10.72 -20.05 -32.15
C ILE A 48 -11.37 -19.73 -33.49
N SER A 49 -10.58 -19.76 -34.55
CA SER A 49 -11.04 -19.56 -35.92
C SER A 49 -10.20 -20.41 -36.86
N GLY A 50 -10.78 -20.85 -37.97
CA GLY A 50 -10.09 -21.70 -38.91
C GLY A 50 -11.00 -22.19 -40.01
N ASN A 51 -10.40 -22.87 -40.98
CA ASN A 51 -11.09 -23.54 -42.08
C ASN A 51 -10.53 -24.94 -42.28
N ASN A 52 -11.36 -25.84 -42.82
CA ASN A 52 -11.02 -27.25 -43.03
C ASN A 52 -10.64 -27.98 -41.72
N VAL A 53 -11.31 -27.63 -40.62
CA VAL A 53 -11.13 -28.22 -39.31
C VAL A 53 -12.48 -28.74 -38.81
N THR A 54 -12.54 -30.03 -38.49
CA THR A 54 -13.64 -30.64 -37.75
C THR A 54 -13.31 -30.54 -36.27
N THR A 55 -14.24 -29.98 -35.50
CA THR A 55 -14.07 -29.81 -34.06
C THR A 55 -14.99 -30.74 -33.28
N SER A 56 -14.55 -31.15 -32.10
CA SER A 56 -15.38 -31.80 -31.10
C SER A 56 -14.93 -31.41 -29.70
N THR A 57 -15.74 -31.73 -28.70
CA THR A 57 -15.38 -31.56 -27.28
C THR A 57 -15.61 -32.87 -26.53
N GLY A 58 -15.00 -33.00 -25.35
CA GLY A 58 -15.13 -34.19 -24.50
C GLY A 58 -14.14 -35.29 -24.86
N THR A 59 -14.23 -36.40 -24.12
CA THR A 59 -13.33 -37.56 -24.25
C THR A 59 -14.11 -38.85 -24.09
N GLY A 60 -13.69 -39.92 -24.77
CA GLY A 60 -14.35 -41.23 -24.70
C GLY A 60 -15.79 -41.17 -25.19
N ASP A 61 -16.72 -41.73 -24.41
CA ASP A 61 -18.15 -41.81 -24.76
C ASP A 61 -18.89 -40.47 -24.66
N SER A 62 -18.26 -39.43 -24.10
CA SER A 62 -18.85 -38.09 -23.94
C SER A 62 -18.45 -37.11 -25.04
N VAL A 63 -17.99 -37.62 -26.19
CA VAL A 63 -17.59 -36.75 -27.31
C VAL A 63 -18.82 -36.15 -27.98
N VAL A 64 -18.82 -34.81 -28.08
CA VAL A 64 -19.83 -34.07 -28.86
C VAL A 64 -19.18 -33.60 -30.15
N THR A 65 -19.65 -34.12 -31.28
CA THR A 65 -19.16 -33.75 -32.61
C THR A 65 -19.69 -32.37 -33.04
N ASN A 66 -18.91 -31.68 -33.87
CA ASN A 66 -19.19 -30.32 -34.34
C ASN A 66 -19.37 -29.30 -33.21
N ALA A 67 -18.82 -29.61 -32.03
CA ALA A 67 -18.76 -28.71 -30.90
C ALA A 67 -17.40 -28.02 -30.85
N ILE A 68 -17.38 -26.81 -30.30
CA ILE A 68 -16.18 -26.06 -30.00
C ILE A 68 -16.14 -25.90 -28.48
N GLY A 69 -14.95 -26.09 -27.90
CA GLY A 69 -14.69 -25.82 -26.50
C GLY A 69 -14.66 -24.31 -26.21
N GLY A 70 -14.21 -23.98 -25.01
CA GLY A 70 -14.14 -22.59 -24.56
C GLY A 70 -14.23 -22.47 -23.05
N LEU A 71 -14.57 -21.28 -22.57
CA LEU A 71 -14.66 -21.01 -21.15
C LEU A 71 -15.94 -21.65 -20.58
N ASN A 72 -15.77 -22.56 -19.61
CA ASN A 72 -16.85 -23.18 -18.88
C ASN A 72 -17.30 -22.27 -17.73
N LEU A 73 -18.33 -21.47 -17.97
CA LEU A 73 -18.90 -20.58 -16.96
C LEU A 73 -19.66 -21.32 -15.85
N GLY A 74 -19.98 -22.61 -16.04
CA GLY A 74 -20.61 -23.46 -15.03
C GLY A 74 -19.62 -24.11 -14.05
N SER A 75 -18.31 -23.98 -14.30
CA SER A 75 -17.25 -24.53 -13.44
C SER A 75 -16.17 -23.47 -13.23
N LEU A 76 -16.26 -22.79 -12.08
CA LEU A 76 -15.33 -21.75 -11.68
C LEU A 76 -14.42 -22.27 -10.56
N SER A 77 -13.11 -22.03 -10.68
CA SER A 77 -12.16 -22.24 -9.59
C SER A 77 -11.56 -20.90 -9.22
N ASN A 78 -11.81 -20.43 -8.00
CA ASN A 78 -11.34 -19.12 -7.54
C ASN A 78 -11.65 -18.00 -8.55
N GLY A 79 -12.89 -17.94 -9.06
CA GLY A 79 -13.33 -16.92 -10.03
C GLY A 79 -12.83 -17.08 -11.48
N VAL A 80 -11.97 -18.05 -11.77
CA VAL A 80 -11.51 -18.36 -13.14
C VAL A 80 -12.33 -19.51 -13.72
N PRO A 81 -12.95 -19.36 -14.91
CA PRO A 81 -13.64 -20.44 -15.59
C PRO A 81 -12.68 -21.56 -16.01
N ALA A 82 -13.10 -22.81 -15.86
CA ALA A 82 -12.37 -23.95 -16.42
C ALA A 82 -12.39 -23.90 -17.97
N LEU A 83 -11.37 -24.44 -18.62
CA LEU A 83 -11.34 -24.55 -20.08
C LEU A 83 -11.93 -25.88 -20.53
N VAL A 84 -12.88 -25.84 -21.46
CA VAL A 84 -13.31 -27.01 -22.24
C VAL A 84 -12.37 -27.13 -23.43
N ASN A 85 -11.64 -28.24 -23.51
CA ASN A 85 -10.73 -28.50 -24.62
C ASN A 85 -11.51 -28.69 -25.94
N THR A 86 -11.02 -28.08 -27.02
CA THR A 86 -11.48 -28.35 -28.38
C THR A 86 -10.57 -29.38 -29.03
N ASN A 87 -11.11 -30.56 -29.32
CA ASN A 87 -10.48 -31.57 -30.17
C ASN A 87 -10.59 -31.12 -31.63
N LYS A 88 -9.52 -31.32 -32.41
CA LYS A 88 -9.39 -30.74 -33.75
C LYS A 88 -8.80 -31.78 -34.71
N THR A 89 -9.45 -31.98 -35.84
CA THR A 89 -8.93 -32.83 -36.92
C THR A 89 -9.13 -32.13 -38.26
N VAL A 90 -8.25 -32.40 -39.23
CA VAL A 90 -8.41 -31.87 -40.58
C VAL A 90 -9.62 -32.55 -41.23
N THR A 91 -10.58 -31.77 -41.73
CA THR A 91 -11.83 -32.30 -42.30
C THR A 91 -11.57 -33.04 -43.62
N THR A 92 -10.78 -32.45 -44.51
CA THR A 92 -10.41 -33.02 -45.80
C THR A 92 -8.89 -33.13 -45.90
N ALA A 93 -8.38 -34.35 -45.76
CA ALA A 93 -6.96 -34.65 -45.87
C ALA A 93 -6.43 -34.24 -47.25
N GLY A 94 -5.26 -33.60 -47.28
CA GLY A 94 -4.63 -33.10 -48.50
C GLY A 94 -5.13 -31.72 -48.97
N SER A 95 -6.22 -31.19 -48.42
CA SER A 95 -6.66 -29.81 -48.66
C SER A 95 -5.95 -28.83 -47.73
N ALA A 96 -5.84 -27.57 -48.16
CA ALA A 96 -5.31 -26.50 -47.31
C ALA A 96 -6.14 -26.37 -46.02
N PHE A 97 -5.48 -26.17 -44.88
CA PHE A 97 -6.12 -25.92 -43.60
C PHE A 97 -5.51 -24.67 -42.95
N SER A 98 -6.31 -23.96 -42.16
CA SER A 98 -5.84 -22.89 -41.30
C SER A 98 -6.53 -22.98 -39.95
N LEU A 99 -5.77 -22.75 -38.89
CA LEU A 99 -6.28 -22.70 -37.52
C LEU A 99 -5.51 -21.62 -36.77
N SER A 100 -6.27 -20.74 -36.12
CA SER A 100 -5.77 -19.79 -35.15
C SER A 100 -6.56 -19.96 -33.86
N GLU A 101 -5.87 -20.27 -32.78
CA GLU A 101 -6.44 -20.43 -31.44
C GLU A 101 -5.66 -19.56 -30.47
N SER A 102 -6.37 -18.81 -29.63
CA SER A 102 -5.78 -17.97 -28.60
C SER A 102 -6.56 -18.16 -27.30
N TYR A 103 -5.81 -18.35 -26.23
CA TYR A 103 -6.32 -18.48 -24.88
C TYR A 103 -5.52 -17.60 -23.93
N GLN A 104 -6.23 -16.85 -23.09
CA GLN A 104 -5.66 -16.14 -21.97
C GLN A 104 -6.38 -16.58 -20.70
N ALA A 105 -5.62 -17.18 -19.79
CA ALA A 105 -6.09 -17.45 -18.45
C ALA A 105 -6.28 -16.13 -17.71
N GLY A 106 -7.44 -15.98 -17.05
CA GLY A 106 -7.69 -14.85 -16.16
C GLY A 106 -7.10 -15.06 -14.78
N ASP A 107 -7.18 -14.03 -13.95
CA ASP A 107 -6.64 -14.06 -12.60
C ASP A 107 -7.59 -14.75 -11.61
N VAL A 108 -7.00 -15.52 -10.69
CA VAL A 108 -7.72 -16.12 -9.57
C VAL A 108 -8.11 -15.07 -8.53
N THR A 109 -9.20 -15.33 -7.81
CA THR A 109 -9.63 -14.53 -6.66
C THR A 109 -8.53 -14.54 -5.62
N GLN A 110 -8.03 -13.35 -5.30
CA GLN A 110 -6.95 -13.18 -4.36
C GLN A 110 -7.46 -13.25 -2.91
N SER A 111 -6.64 -13.84 -2.05
CA SER A 111 -6.85 -13.79 -0.60
C SER A 111 -6.64 -12.37 -0.08
N ALA A 112 -7.29 -12.05 1.05
CA ALA A 112 -7.11 -10.75 1.71
C ALA A 112 -5.63 -10.48 1.97
N ILE A 113 -5.16 -9.31 1.56
CA ILE A 113 -3.78 -8.89 1.70
C ILE A 113 -3.68 -8.09 2.99
N THR A 114 -2.89 -8.56 3.95
CA THR A 114 -2.53 -7.78 5.13
C THR A 114 -1.23 -7.03 4.82
N PRO A 115 -1.25 -5.68 4.77
CA PRO A 115 -0.02 -4.92 4.67
C PRO A 115 0.80 -5.14 5.94
N SER A 116 1.89 -5.90 5.80
CA SER A 116 2.85 -6.13 6.88
C SER A 116 4.12 -5.35 6.56
N SER A 117 4.57 -4.52 7.50
CA SER A 117 5.88 -3.84 7.41
C SER A 117 6.01 -2.86 6.24
N GLY A 118 4.94 -2.15 5.91
CA GLY A 118 4.95 -1.12 4.87
C GLY A 118 5.02 -1.64 3.44
N ILE A 119 5.02 -2.95 3.18
CA ILE A 119 4.83 -3.48 1.83
C ILE A 119 3.71 -4.52 1.90
N ALA A 120 2.61 -4.26 1.20
CA ALA A 120 1.58 -5.27 1.00
C ALA A 120 2.18 -6.40 0.16
N THR A 121 2.02 -7.66 0.59
CA THR A 121 2.33 -8.82 -0.25
C THR A 121 1.59 -8.66 -1.57
N LEU A 122 2.33 -8.37 -2.64
CA LEU A 122 1.71 -8.00 -3.91
C LEU A 122 0.92 -9.20 -4.44
N PRO A 123 -0.34 -8.98 -4.83
CA PRO A 123 -1.08 -10.03 -5.46
C PRO A 123 -0.54 -10.23 -6.88
N VAL A 124 -0.28 -11.48 -7.26
CA VAL A 124 0.26 -11.82 -8.59
C VAL A 124 -0.91 -11.87 -9.57
N LEU A 125 -1.41 -10.70 -9.97
CA LEU A 125 -2.39 -10.56 -11.05
C LEU A 125 -1.66 -10.22 -12.34
N GLY A 126 -2.16 -10.73 -13.47
CA GLY A 126 -1.70 -10.37 -14.80
C GLY A 126 -2.07 -8.94 -15.20
N GLY A 127 -3.04 -8.33 -14.52
CA GLY A 127 -3.40 -6.92 -14.70
C GLY A 127 -2.54 -5.94 -13.90
N GLN A 128 -2.83 -4.64 -14.06
CA GLN A 128 -2.06 -3.59 -13.40
C GLN A 128 -2.36 -3.56 -11.90
N THR A 129 -1.30 -3.63 -11.10
CA THR A 129 -1.37 -3.63 -9.63
C THR A 129 -0.60 -2.43 -9.11
N THR A 130 -1.31 -1.49 -8.48
CA THR A 130 -0.70 -0.35 -7.80
C THR A 130 -0.68 -0.61 -6.30
N VAL A 131 0.50 -0.53 -5.71
CA VAL A 131 0.71 -0.69 -4.27
C VAL A 131 1.38 0.56 -3.73
N ILE A 132 0.79 1.13 -2.68
CA ILE A 132 1.44 2.17 -1.89
C ILE A 132 1.80 1.61 -0.52
N SER A 133 3.10 1.73 -0.21
CA SER A 133 3.64 1.47 1.12
C SER A 133 3.12 2.51 2.10
N GLY A 134 2.40 2.08 3.13
CA GLY A 134 2.04 2.92 4.28
C GLY A 134 3.00 2.74 5.45
N GLY A 135 2.96 3.64 6.41
CA GLY A 135 3.80 3.52 7.60
C GLY A 135 3.27 2.46 8.57
N THR A 136 4.13 1.95 9.44
CA THR A 136 3.80 0.93 10.44
C THR A 136 4.01 1.48 11.84
N ALA A 137 3.02 1.28 12.72
CA ALA A 137 3.08 1.76 14.11
C ALA A 137 4.15 1.05 14.97
N GLY A 138 4.69 -0.10 14.53
CA GLY A 138 5.50 -1.01 15.34
C GLY A 138 6.69 -0.36 16.06
N ASN A 139 7.62 0.25 15.32
CA ASN A 139 8.77 0.95 15.88
C ASN A 139 8.59 2.48 15.93
N LEU A 140 7.40 2.98 15.59
CA LEU A 140 7.13 4.40 15.52
C LEU A 140 7.06 5.00 16.92
N ALA A 141 7.97 5.92 17.21
CA ALA A 141 8.04 6.58 18.50
C ALA A 141 8.49 8.03 18.33
N LEU A 142 7.88 8.93 19.10
CA LEU A 142 8.34 10.30 19.27
C LEU A 142 8.57 10.52 20.76
N THR A 143 9.78 10.92 21.12
CA THR A 143 10.14 11.32 22.49
C THR A 143 10.43 12.81 22.49
N SER A 144 9.76 13.54 23.35
CA SER A 144 9.93 14.98 23.53
C SER A 144 10.31 15.25 24.98
N LEU A 145 11.51 15.76 25.19
CA LEU A 145 12.00 16.13 26.52
C LEU A 145 11.74 17.62 26.78
N SER A 146 11.50 17.98 28.04
CA SER A 146 11.37 19.39 28.47
C SER A 146 12.65 20.22 28.26
N SER A 147 13.78 19.56 27.98
CA SER A 147 15.05 20.18 27.55
C SER A 147 15.05 20.65 26.09
N GLY A 148 13.95 20.47 25.33
CA GLY A 148 13.84 20.83 23.91
C GLY A 148 14.44 19.79 22.96
N ILE A 149 14.86 18.64 23.47
CA ILE A 149 15.36 17.53 22.66
C ILE A 149 14.18 16.69 22.19
N HIS A 150 14.04 16.54 20.87
CA HIS A 150 13.04 15.70 20.24
C HIS A 150 13.71 14.59 19.44
N THR A 151 13.33 13.34 19.68
CA THR A 151 13.79 12.20 18.89
C THR A 151 12.59 11.53 18.25
N CYS A 152 12.67 11.28 16.94
CA CYS A 152 11.66 10.51 16.23
C CYS A 152 12.26 9.25 15.61
N THR A 153 11.68 8.11 15.93
CA THR A 153 11.96 6.84 15.29
C THR A 153 10.96 6.65 14.16
N ALA A 154 11.44 6.63 12.92
CA ALA A 154 10.57 6.48 11.75
C ALA A 154 9.87 5.11 11.75
N GLY A 155 8.58 5.10 11.40
CA GLY A 155 7.78 3.88 11.29
C GLY A 155 7.73 3.31 9.87
N GLY A 156 8.63 3.74 8.98
CA GLY A 156 8.68 3.34 7.57
C GLY A 156 8.29 4.45 6.60
N SER A 157 7.98 4.07 5.35
CA SER A 157 7.52 5.01 4.32
C SER A 157 6.17 5.65 4.71
N GLY A 158 5.93 6.91 4.38
CA GLY A 158 4.67 7.60 4.72
C GLY A 158 4.49 7.91 6.21
N THR A 159 5.54 7.84 7.03
CA THR A 159 5.49 8.38 8.41
C THR A 159 6.03 9.80 8.47
N SER A 160 5.26 10.70 9.08
CA SER A 160 5.67 12.07 9.37
C SER A 160 5.60 12.33 10.87
N CYS A 161 6.55 13.12 11.35
CA CYS A 161 6.78 13.36 12.76
C CYS A 161 7.14 14.81 12.97
N ILE A 162 6.29 15.53 13.67
CA ILE A 162 6.45 16.96 13.93
C ILE A 162 6.51 17.13 15.45
N ALA A 163 7.61 17.69 15.92
CA ALA A 163 7.79 18.06 17.31
C ALA A 163 8.19 19.54 17.38
N SER A 164 7.62 20.27 18.34
CA SER A 164 7.96 21.66 18.55
C SER A 164 8.00 21.99 20.04
N THR A 165 8.92 22.86 20.40
CA THR A 165 9.00 23.45 21.74
C THR A 165 8.92 24.96 21.61
N THR A 166 7.95 25.57 22.28
CA THR A 166 7.86 27.01 22.43
C THR A 166 8.34 27.39 23.83
N VAL A 167 9.33 28.29 23.89
CA VAL A 167 9.86 28.84 25.14
C VAL A 167 9.44 30.29 25.26
N GLN A 168 8.71 30.60 26.32
CA GLN A 168 8.36 31.97 26.70
C GLN A 168 9.10 32.33 27.98
N ILE A 169 9.81 33.46 27.97
CA ILE A 169 10.51 34.00 29.14
C ILE A 169 9.88 35.36 29.44
N GLU A 170 9.40 35.51 30.67
CA GLU A 170 8.86 36.76 31.21
C GLU A 170 9.75 37.20 32.37
N ILE A 171 9.98 38.51 32.44
CA ILE A 171 10.79 39.16 33.48
C ILE A 171 9.88 40.22 34.11
N ASP A 172 9.51 40.04 35.37
CA ASP A 172 8.74 41.00 36.19
C ASP A 172 9.67 41.75 37.15
#